data_AF-A0A849T5X2-F1
#
_entry.id   AF-A0A849T5X2-F1
#
_cell.length_a   1.000
_cell.length_b   1.000
_cell.length_c   1.000
_cell.angle_alpha   90.00
_cell.angle_beta   90.00
_cell.angle_gamma   90.00
#
_symmetry.space_group_name_H-M   'P 1'
#
loop_
_entity.id
_entity.type
_entity.pdbx_description
1 polymer ?
#
loop_
_entity_poly.entity_id
_entity_poly.type
_entity_poly.pdbx_seq_one_letter_code
_entity_poly.pdbx_strand_id
1 'polypeptide(L)'
;MKINGQSHYLLATDGSGYYRSEKVVCDCCMIEEHFDENNKLTLKFGHNILAGSIVHPNFRQVIPMCPEPIMRVDGEVKTIRNKQHLEDF
;
A
#
# COMPACT_ATOMS: atom_id res chain seq x y z
N MET A 1 -21.62 -7.53 15.06
CA MET A 1 -20.80 -7.63 16.28
C MET A 1 -21.23 -6.50 17.18
N LYS A 2 -21.39 -6.71 18.49
CA LYS A 2 -21.72 -5.61 19.39
C LYS A 2 -20.44 -5.04 19.99
N ILE A 3 -20.21 -3.75 19.77
CA ILE A 3 -19.11 -2.99 20.39
C ILE A 3 -19.80 -1.86 21.17
N ASN A 4 -19.55 -1.77 22.48
CA ASN A 4 -20.18 -0.79 23.38
C ASN A 4 -21.71 -0.75 23.28
N GLY A 5 -22.35 -1.93 23.17
CA GLY A 5 -23.81 -2.07 23.10
C GLY A 5 -24.44 -1.83 21.72
N GLN A 6 -23.67 -1.39 20.72
CA GLN A 6 -24.17 -1.06 19.38
C GLN A 6 -23.76 -2.11 18.34
N SER A 7 -24.66 -2.38 17.38
CA SER A 7 -24.44 -3.36 16.30
C SER A 7 -23.58 -2.78 15.18
N HIS A 8 -22.48 -3.47 14.87
CA HIS A 8 -21.52 -3.08 13.83
C HIS A 8 -21.20 -4.25 12.90
N TYR A 9 -20.80 -3.92 11.67
CA TYR A 9 -20.07 -4.81 10.76
C TYR A 9 -18.59 -4.43 10.79
N LEU A 10 -17.72 -5.41 10.54
CA LEU A 10 -16.29 -5.16 10.44
C LEU A 10 -15.93 -4.99 8.98
N LEU A 11 -15.13 -3.97 8.67
CA LEU A 11 -14.44 -3.87 7.38
C LEU A 11 -13.02 -4.37 7.59
N ALA A 12 -12.74 -5.58 7.13
CA ALA A 12 -11.40 -6.15 7.15
C ALA A 12 -10.65 -5.65 5.92
N THR A 13 -9.51 -4.98 6.12
CA THR A 13 -8.69 -4.41 5.05
C THR A 13 -7.26 -4.93 5.13
N ASP A 14 -6.67 -5.24 3.98
CA ASP A 14 -5.26 -5.62 3.87
C ASP A 14 -4.64 -5.13 2.56
N GLY A 15 -3.33 -4.89 2.59
CA GLY A 15 -2.55 -4.51 1.41
C GLY A 15 -1.88 -5.74 0.80
N SER A 16 -2.07 -5.97 -0.50
CA SER A 16 -1.49 -7.11 -1.21
C SER A 16 -0.72 -6.69 -2.46
N GLY A 17 0.34 -7.44 -2.79
CA GLY A 17 1.05 -7.29 -4.05
C GLY A 17 0.33 -8.03 -5.17
N TYR A 18 -0.17 -7.30 -6.16
CA TYR A 18 -0.87 -7.85 -7.33
C TYR A 18 0.09 -8.21 -8.47
N TYR A 19 1.16 -7.42 -8.65
CA TYR A 19 2.09 -7.58 -9.77
C TYR A 19 3.52 -7.22 -9.38
N ARG A 20 4.51 -7.95 -9.91
CA ARG A 20 5.95 -7.67 -9.78
C ARG A 20 6.72 -8.02 -11.05
N SER A 21 7.64 -7.15 -11.48
CA SER A 21 8.48 -7.35 -12.67
C SER A 21 9.79 -6.56 -12.58
N GLU A 22 10.82 -7.03 -13.27
CA GLU A 22 12.10 -6.33 -13.44
C GLU A 22 12.21 -5.65 -14.81
N LYS A 23 11.25 -5.90 -15.72
CA LYS A 23 11.32 -5.49 -17.13
C LYS A 23 10.15 -4.65 -17.60
N VAL A 24 8.96 -4.87 -17.05
CA VAL A 24 7.72 -4.21 -17.48
C VAL A 24 7.30 -3.23 -16.41
N VAL A 25 7.11 -1.97 -16.83
CA VAL A 25 6.82 -0.83 -15.97
C VAL A 25 5.71 0.01 -16.61
N CYS A 26 4.87 0.62 -15.78
CA CYS A 26 3.96 1.70 -16.17
C CYS A 26 4.02 2.83 -15.14
N ASP A 27 3.40 3.95 -15.44
CA ASP A 27 3.46 5.17 -14.61
C ASP A 27 2.86 4.97 -13.20
N CYS A 28 1.98 3.98 -13.04
CA CYS A 28 1.36 3.64 -11.76
C CYS A 28 2.20 2.68 -10.90
N CYS A 29 3.32 2.16 -11.42
CA CYS A 29 4.15 1.20 -10.71
C CYS A 29 4.84 1.82 -9.48
N MET A 30 4.79 1.10 -8.37
CA MET A 30 5.71 1.29 -7.26
C MET A 30 7.10 0.80 -7.67
N ILE A 31 8.10 1.67 -7.57
CA ILE A 31 9.51 1.33 -7.82
C ILE A 31 10.17 0.98 -6.48
N GLU A 32 10.70 -0.23 -6.40
CA GLU A 32 11.48 -0.73 -5.29
C GLU A 32 12.93 -0.96 -5.71
N GLU A 33 13.84 -0.45 -4.89
CA GLU A 33 15.29 -0.63 -5.06
C GLU A 33 15.76 -1.81 -4.24
N HIS A 34 16.47 -2.74 -4.87
CA HIS A 34 16.98 -3.96 -4.26
C HIS A 34 18.46 -4.10 -4.62
N PHE A 35 19.31 -4.41 -3.64
CA PHE A 35 20.70 -4.79 -3.92
C PHE A 35 20.78 -6.31 -4.07
N ASP A 36 21.42 -6.77 -5.14
CA ASP A 36 21.70 -8.19 -5.32
C ASP A 36 22.87 -8.66 -4.44
N GLU A 37 23.19 -9.94 -4.51
CA GLU A 37 24.31 -10.57 -3.79
C GLU A 37 25.69 -9.96 -4.10
N ASN A 38 25.82 -9.23 -5.22
CA ASN A 38 27.04 -8.56 -5.65
C ASN A 38 27.04 -7.05 -5.33
N ASN A 39 26.11 -6.59 -4.47
CA ASN A 39 25.86 -5.18 -4.17
C ASN A 39 25.49 -4.32 -5.39
N LYS A 40 24.95 -4.92 -6.44
CA LYS A 40 24.44 -4.19 -7.59
C LYS A 40 22.99 -3.78 -7.36
N LEU A 41 22.71 -2.50 -7.59
CA LEU A 41 21.36 -1.97 -7.55
C LEU A 41 20.50 -2.56 -8.69
N THR A 42 19.34 -3.09 -8.33
CA THR A 42 18.31 -3.62 -9.21
C THR A 42 16.97 -2.97 -8.88
N LEU A 43 16.13 -2.78 -9.90
CA LEU A 43 14.81 -2.16 -9.76
C LEU A 43 13.73 -3.21 -9.95
N LYS A 44 12.74 -3.20 -9.06
CA LYS A 44 11.50 -3.99 -9.19
C LYS A 44 10.31 -3.05 -9.28
N PHE A 45 9.50 -3.28 -10.29
CA PHE A 45 8.27 -2.55 -10.56
C PHE A 45 7.09 -3.39 -10.10
N GLY A 46 6.18 -2.81 -9.32
CA GLY A 46 5.04 -3.55 -8.82
C GLY A 46 3.77 -2.74 -8.66
N HIS A 47 2.65 -3.45 -8.70
CA HIS A 47 1.35 -2.91 -8.30
C HIS A 47 0.93 -3.56 -7.00
N ASN A 48 0.60 -2.70 -6.04
CA ASN A 48 -0.01 -3.12 -4.79
C ASN A 48 -1.49 -2.67 -4.82
N ILE A 49 -2.34 -3.42 -4.14
CA ILE A 49 -3.76 -3.13 -4.01
C ILE A 49 -4.14 -3.14 -2.53
N LEU A 50 -5.01 -2.23 -2.12
CA LEU A 50 -5.72 -2.28 -0.86
C LEU A 50 -7.05 -3.00 -1.12
N ALA A 51 -7.22 -4.17 -0.51
CA ALA A 51 -8.45 -4.92 -0.60
C ALA A 51 -9.22 -4.81 0.72
N GLY A 52 -10.55 -4.77 0.62
CA GLY A 52 -11.44 -4.69 1.76
C GLY A 52 -12.58 -5.71 1.66
N SER A 53 -13.10 -6.15 2.79
CA SER A 53 -14.29 -7.02 2.84
C SER A 53 -15.10 -6.76 4.10
N ILE A 54 -16.42 -6.70 3.95
CA ILE A 54 -17.35 -6.60 5.07
C ILE A 54 -17.57 -8.01 5.63
N VAL A 55 -17.30 -8.17 6.93
CA VAL A 55 -17.41 -9.43 7.66
C VAL A 55 -18.18 -9.27 8.97
N HIS A 56 -18.76 -10.37 9.45
CA HIS A 56 -19.43 -10.42 10.73
C HIS A 56 -19.34 -11.83 11.33
N PRO A 57 -18.97 -12.00 12.61
CA PRO A 57 -18.67 -13.32 13.19
C PRO A 57 -19.81 -14.33 13.12
N ASN A 58 -21.06 -13.86 13.17
CA ASN A 58 -22.25 -14.74 13.10
C ASN A 58 -22.74 -15.01 11.67
N PHE A 59 -22.13 -14.42 10.64
CA PHE A 59 -22.50 -14.64 9.24
C PHE A 59 -21.32 -15.25 8.49
N ARG A 60 -21.58 -16.27 7.67
CA ARG A 60 -20.54 -16.91 6.86
C ARG A 60 -20.26 -16.14 5.56
N GLN A 61 -21.21 -15.30 5.15
CA GLN A 61 -21.11 -14.47 3.97
C GLN A 61 -20.08 -13.36 4.18
N VAL A 62 -19.28 -13.14 3.15
CA VAL A 62 -18.30 -12.05 3.06
C VAL A 62 -18.68 -11.23 1.85
N ILE A 63 -18.75 -9.91 2.02
CA ILE A 63 -19.04 -8.98 0.91
C ILE A 63 -17.73 -8.30 0.54
N PRO A 64 -17.10 -8.67 -0.58
CA PRO A 64 -15.87 -8.02 -1.03
C PRO A 64 -16.18 -6.59 -1.50
N MET A 65 -15.26 -5.68 -1.20
CA MET A 65 -15.27 -4.32 -1.73
C MET A 65 -14.39 -4.26 -2.98
N CYS A 66 -14.61 -3.26 -3.83
CA CYS A 66 -13.71 -3.02 -4.97
C CYS A 66 -12.29 -2.74 -4.45
N PRO A 67 -11.25 -3.39 -4.98
CA PRO A 67 -9.87 -3.12 -4.58
C PRO A 67 -9.42 -1.75 -5.08
N GLU A 68 -8.69 -1.04 -4.25
CA GLU A 68 -8.11 0.28 -4.55
C GLU A 68 -6.61 0.11 -4.88
N PRO A 69 -6.10 0.59 -6.03
CA PRO A 69 -4.67 0.51 -6.33
C PRO A 69 -3.85 1.43 -5.40
N ILE A 70 -2.78 0.90 -4.82
CA ILE A 70 -1.82 1.67 -4.02
C ILE A 70 -0.77 2.23 -4.98
N MET A 71 -0.82 3.55 -5.19
CA MET A 71 0.03 4.28 -6.14
C MET A 71 0.71 5.46 -5.42
N ARG A 72 1.88 5.90 -5.90
CA ARG A 72 2.56 7.12 -5.40
C ARG A 72 1.92 8.39 -5.97
N VAL A 73 0.65 8.62 -5.67
CA VAL A 73 -0.07 9.84 -6.09
C VAL A 73 0.13 11.01 -5.12
N ASP A 74 0.59 10.72 -3.90
CA ASP A 74 0.88 11.75 -2.90
C ASP A 74 2.37 12.12 -2.92
N GLY A 75 2.64 13.40 -3.22
CA GLY A 75 3.94 14.03 -3.03
C GLY A 75 4.96 13.87 -4.15
N GLU A 76 4.75 14.52 -5.30
CA GLU A 76 5.88 14.97 -6.13
C GLU A 76 6.80 15.93 -5.35
N VAL A 77 6.23 16.62 -4.34
CA VAL A 77 6.98 17.39 -3.35
C VAL A 77 6.43 17.08 -1.96
N LYS A 78 7.08 16.19 -1.22
CA LYS A 78 7.03 16.27 0.24
C LYS A 78 7.73 17.55 0.64
N THR A 79 7.01 18.65 0.88
CA THR A 79 7.58 19.80 1.57
C THR A 79 7.90 19.34 2.99
N ILE A 80 9.15 18.95 3.21
CA ILE A 80 9.70 18.87 4.57
C ILE A 80 9.63 20.31 5.10
N ARG A 81 8.62 20.62 5.92
CA ARG A 81 8.74 21.75 6.85
C ARG A 81 10.00 21.44 7.66
N ASN A 82 11.03 22.26 7.48
CA ASN A 82 12.37 22.25 8.10
C ASN A 82 13.52 21.85 7.14
N LYS A 83 13.71 22.59 6.06
CA LYS A 83 15.01 22.75 5.37
C LYS A 83 15.77 24.00 5.86
N GLN A 84 15.80 24.25 7.17
CA GLN A 84 16.59 25.33 7.77
C GLN A 84 17.60 24.86 8.82
N HIS A 85 17.86 23.56 8.95
CA HIS A 85 18.71 23.04 10.03
C HIS A 85 19.76 22.00 9.61
N LEU A 86 20.19 22.01 8.34
CA LEU A 86 21.22 21.09 7.83
C LEU A 86 22.33 21.81 7.03
N GLU A 87 22.59 23.09 7.31
CA GLU A 87 23.79 23.80 6.81
C GLU A 87 24.77 24.19 7.92
N ASP A 88 24.71 23.55 9.10
CA ASP A 88 25.60 23.84 10.25
C ASP A 88 26.38 22.62 10.78
N PHE A 89 26.73 21.65 9.93
CA PHE A 89 27.76 20.63 10.24
C PHE A 89 28.56 20.22 9.01
#